data_AF-A0A945TVR0-F1
#
_entry.id   AF-A0A945TVR0-F1
#
_cell.length_a   1.000
_cell.length_b   1.000
_cell.length_c   1.000
_cell.angle_alpha   90.00
_cell.angle_beta   90.00
_cell.angle_gamma   90.00
#
_symmetry.space_group_name_H-M   'P 1'
#
loop_
_entity.id
_entity.type
_entity.pdbx_description
1 polymer ?
#
loop_
_entity_poly.entity_id
_entity_poly.type
_entity_poly.pdbx_seq_one_letter_code
_entity_poly.pdbx_strand_id
1 'polypeptide(L)'
;KTPEASLGIKAKQRSLHNNYMTLPVVFIMISSHFPSTFAHDYNWAILIAIIVIGATVRHFFNLKNKGHLNAWILPVAMAAIIALIYVTKPDATTSNSPDTVTFGKEHIPYALVRTILDQRCVSCHSSRPTDDVFRIAPKGIMLDNNERVHALATLIKIHSVTTIAMPLGNKTGMTHEERVILGRWVDEGASIK
;
A
#
# COMPACT_ATOMS: atom_id res chain seq x y z
N LYS A 1 -11.12 -6.70 51.59
CA LYS A 1 -10.00 -5.79 51.25
C LYS A 1 -10.56 -4.69 50.36
N THR A 2 -10.38 -3.43 50.73
CA THR A 2 -10.75 -2.30 49.86
C THR A 2 -9.79 -2.26 48.67
N PRO A 3 -10.27 -2.09 47.43
CA PRO A 3 -9.40 -1.99 46.28
C PRO A 3 -8.53 -0.73 46.37
N GLU A 4 -7.24 -0.86 46.04
CA GLU A 4 -6.35 0.30 46.01
C GLU A 4 -6.70 1.26 44.86
N ALA A 5 -7.02 2.51 45.20
CA ALA A 5 -7.37 3.54 44.21
C ALA A 5 -6.23 3.83 43.22
N SER A 6 -4.98 3.64 43.64
CA SER A 6 -3.78 3.85 42.81
C SER A 6 -3.76 2.98 41.54
N LEU A 7 -4.24 1.74 41.65
CA LEU A 7 -4.34 0.79 40.54
C LEU A 7 -5.40 1.22 39.52
N GLY A 8 -6.53 1.76 39.99
CA GLY A 8 -7.60 2.29 39.14
C GLY A 8 -7.14 3.47 38.27
N ILE A 9 -6.34 4.38 38.85
CA ILE A 9 -5.79 5.53 38.11
C ILE A 9 -4.80 5.06 37.03
N LYS A 10 -3.89 4.13 37.37
CA LYS A 10 -2.94 3.55 36.42
C LYS A 10 -3.67 2.80 35.29
N ALA A 11 -4.72 2.04 35.61
CA ALA A 11 -5.55 1.35 34.63
C ALA A 11 -6.24 2.34 33.68
N LYS A 12 -6.79 3.44 34.20
CA LYS A 12 -7.39 4.50 33.40
C LYS A 12 -6.39 5.15 32.44
N GLN A 13 -5.17 5.43 32.90
CA GLN A 13 -4.13 6.01 32.04
C GLN A 13 -3.78 5.09 30.86
N ARG A 14 -3.64 3.78 31.09
CA ARG A 14 -3.37 2.80 30.04
C ARG A 14 -4.53 2.68 29.05
N SER A 15 -5.76 2.66 29.56
CA SER A 15 -6.97 2.65 28.72
C SER A 15 -7.05 3.89 27.82
N LEU A 16 -6.72 5.08 28.37
CA LEU A 16 -6.65 6.32 27.59
C LEU A 16 -5.55 6.25 26.52
N HIS A 17 -4.34 5.79 26.85
CA HIS A 17 -3.27 5.62 25.87
C HIS A 17 -3.69 4.71 24.71
N ASN A 18 -4.28 3.55 25.02
CA ASN A 18 -4.79 2.62 24.00
C ASN A 18 -5.92 3.22 23.16
N ASN A 19 -6.77 4.05 23.77
CA ASN A 19 -7.85 4.73 23.07
C ASN A 19 -7.33 5.71 21.99
N TYR A 20 -6.26 6.46 22.27
CA TYR A 20 -5.62 7.33 21.27
C TYR A 20 -4.97 6.54 20.14
N MET A 21 -4.34 5.39 20.45
CA MET A 21 -3.66 4.56 19.46
C MET A 21 -4.60 3.71 18.61
N THR A 22 -5.89 3.62 18.95
CA THR A 22 -6.83 2.74 18.23
C THR A 22 -6.94 3.10 16.75
N LEU A 23 -7.16 4.37 16.40
CA LEU A 23 -7.30 4.78 14.99
C LEU A 23 -5.97 4.69 14.21
N PRO A 24 -4.83 5.19 14.74
CA PRO A 24 -3.51 4.98 14.17
C PRO A 24 -3.18 3.51 13.86
N VAL A 25 -3.38 2.61 14.81
CA VAL A 25 -3.02 1.19 14.67
C VAL A 25 -3.90 0.51 13.62
N VAL A 26 -5.22 0.76 13.65
CA VAL A 26 -6.14 0.22 12.63
C VAL A 26 -5.75 0.73 11.24
N PHE A 27 -5.38 2.00 11.10
CA PHE A 27 -4.90 2.52 9.83
C PHE A 27 -3.65 1.77 9.35
N ILE A 28 -2.63 1.59 10.21
CA ILE A 28 -1.41 0.87 9.84
C ILE A 28 -1.73 -0.57 9.38
N MET A 29 -2.60 -1.27 10.10
CA MET A 29 -3.00 -2.64 9.75
C MET A 29 -3.66 -2.75 8.37
N ILE A 30 -4.41 -1.72 7.95
CA ILE A 30 -5.13 -1.71 6.66
C ILE A 30 -4.32 -0.94 5.59
N SER A 31 -3.26 -0.22 5.96
CA SER A 31 -2.51 0.67 5.06
C SER A 31 -1.98 -0.04 3.82
N SER A 32 -1.63 -1.33 3.92
CA SER A 32 -1.20 -2.16 2.79
C SER A 32 -2.26 -2.31 1.68
N HIS A 33 -3.52 -1.99 1.96
CA HIS A 33 -4.60 -1.94 0.97
C HIS A 33 -4.69 -0.60 0.22
N PHE A 34 -3.92 0.40 0.64
CA PHE A 34 -3.93 1.74 0.04
C PHE A 34 -2.52 2.13 -0.42
N PRO A 35 -2.05 1.58 -1.58
CA PRO A 35 -0.73 1.88 -2.15
C PRO A 35 -0.39 3.35 -2.26
N SER A 36 -1.40 4.19 -2.52
CA SER A 36 -1.24 5.65 -2.56
C SER A 36 -0.65 6.25 -1.27
N THR A 37 -0.81 5.58 -0.11
CA THR A 37 -0.32 6.08 1.18
C THR A 37 1.08 5.58 1.56
N PHE A 38 1.50 4.39 1.11
CA PHE A 38 2.80 3.79 1.48
C PHE A 38 3.84 3.80 0.34
N ALA A 39 3.40 3.82 -0.92
CA ALA A 39 4.28 3.87 -2.09
C ALA A 39 4.66 5.30 -2.51
N HIS A 40 4.22 6.32 -1.75
CA HIS A 40 4.59 7.72 -1.94
C HIS A 40 5.98 8.00 -1.37
N ASP A 41 6.77 8.89 -1.99
CA ASP A 41 8.12 9.24 -1.52
C ASP A 41 8.15 9.76 -0.08
N TYR A 42 7.06 10.44 0.32
CA TYR A 42 6.85 10.97 1.66
C TYR A 42 5.96 10.08 2.56
N ASN A 43 5.96 8.75 2.35
CA ASN A 43 5.15 7.80 3.11
C ASN A 43 5.25 7.94 4.65
N TRP A 44 6.44 8.21 5.17
CA TRP A 44 6.70 8.42 6.59
C TRP A 44 6.00 9.68 7.13
N ALA A 45 5.99 10.76 6.35
CA ALA A 45 5.35 12.02 6.73
C ALA A 45 3.82 11.90 6.67
N ILE A 46 3.31 11.20 5.65
CA ILE A 46 1.89 10.86 5.52
C ILE A 46 1.43 10.06 6.74
N LEU A 47 2.21 9.05 7.15
CA LEU A 47 1.91 8.25 8.34
C LEU A 47 1.83 9.12 9.60
N ILE A 48 2.81 10.00 9.83
CA ILE A 48 2.80 10.92 10.99
C ILE A 48 1.55 11.80 10.96
N ALA A 49 1.20 12.37 9.80
CA ALA A 49 0.02 13.22 9.65
C ALA A 49 -1.27 12.45 10.00
N ILE A 50 -1.43 11.22 9.51
CA ILE A 50 -2.60 10.38 9.81
C ILE A 50 -2.67 10.02 11.29
N ILE A 51 -1.53 9.73 11.93
CA ILE A 51 -1.48 9.47 13.38
C ILE A 51 -1.98 10.69 14.16
N VAL A 52 -1.49 11.88 13.82
CA VAL A 52 -1.87 13.14 14.49
C VAL A 52 -3.35 13.44 14.28
N ILE A 53 -3.86 13.30 13.04
CA ILE A 53 -5.28 13.49 12.71
C ILE A 53 -6.14 12.49 13.49
N GLY A 54 -5.80 11.19 13.48
CA GLY A 54 -6.54 10.15 14.19
C GLY A 54 -6.55 10.38 15.71
N ALA A 55 -5.42 10.78 16.29
CA ALA A 55 -5.33 11.15 17.70
C ALA A 55 -6.18 12.38 18.02
N THR A 56 -6.25 13.37 17.13
CA THR A 56 -7.07 14.59 17.26
C THR A 56 -8.57 14.25 17.27
N VAL A 57 -9.03 13.37 16.36
CA VAL A 57 -10.41 12.89 16.35
C VAL A 57 -10.74 12.17 17.67
N ARG A 58 -9.85 11.29 18.15
CA ARG A 58 -10.04 10.64 19.46
C ARG A 58 -10.01 11.63 20.62
N HIS A 59 -9.19 12.67 20.53
CA HIS A 59 -9.14 13.73 21.53
C HIS A 59 -10.50 14.40 21.69
N PHE A 60 -11.18 14.74 20.58
CA PHE A 60 -12.53 15.29 20.61
C PHE A 60 -13.52 14.38 21.34
N PHE A 61 -13.57 13.09 21.01
CA PHE A 61 -14.49 12.15 21.66
C PHE A 61 -14.18 11.98 23.16
N ASN A 62 -12.89 12.01 23.54
CA ASN A 62 -12.49 11.97 24.95
C ASN A 62 -12.89 13.22 25.72
N LEU A 63 -12.83 14.41 25.10
CA LEU A 63 -13.34 15.67 25.67
C LEU A 63 -14.87 15.65 25.80
N LYS A 64 -15.57 15.21 24.74
CA LYS A 64 -17.03 15.06 24.73
C LYS A 64 -17.51 14.14 25.85
N ASN A 65 -16.86 13.00 26.06
CA ASN A 65 -17.19 12.06 27.13
C ASN A 65 -16.93 12.62 28.54
N LYS A 66 -16.11 13.67 28.67
CA LYS A 66 -15.88 14.41 29.91
C LYS A 66 -16.83 15.61 30.08
N GLY A 67 -17.76 15.83 29.15
CA GLY A 67 -18.69 16.97 29.16
C GLY A 67 -18.15 18.26 28.54
N HIS A 68 -16.93 18.26 28.01
CA HIS A 68 -16.35 19.43 27.33
C HIS A 68 -16.60 19.34 25.82
N LEU A 69 -17.46 20.21 25.29
CA LEU A 69 -17.81 20.25 23.88
C LEU A 69 -16.97 21.29 23.14
N ASN A 70 -15.79 20.89 22.68
CA ASN A 70 -15.00 21.72 21.75
C ASN A 70 -15.32 21.35 20.30
N ALA A 71 -16.39 21.93 19.76
CA ALA A 71 -16.91 21.60 18.44
C ALA A 71 -15.93 21.88 17.29
N TRP A 72 -14.93 22.75 17.48
CA TRP A 72 -13.94 23.12 16.46
C TRP A 72 -12.92 22.03 16.14
N ILE A 73 -12.71 21.07 17.04
CA ILE A 73 -11.71 20.00 16.83
C ILE A 73 -12.08 19.14 15.61
N LEU A 74 -13.38 18.85 15.41
CA LEU A 74 -13.83 18.03 14.28
C LEU A 74 -13.69 18.72 12.92
N PRO A 75 -14.15 19.98 12.72
CA PRO A 75 -13.90 20.73 11.48
C PRO A 75 -12.41 20.86 11.15
N VAL A 76 -11.54 21.12 12.15
CA VAL A 76 -10.09 21.21 11.95
C VAL A 76 -9.52 19.86 11.50
N ALA A 77 -9.91 18.76 12.15
CA ALA A 77 -9.48 17.43 11.74
C ALA A 77 -9.97 17.07 10.32
N MET A 78 -11.21 17.44 9.98
CA MET A 78 -11.77 17.24 8.64
C MET A 78 -11.00 18.02 7.58
N ALA A 79 -10.70 19.30 7.84
CA ALA A 79 -9.90 20.13 6.96
C ALA A 79 -8.48 19.55 6.77
N ALA A 80 -7.87 19.03 7.84
CA ALA A 80 -6.56 18.38 7.78
C ALA A 80 -6.59 17.09 6.93
N ILE A 81 -7.66 16.30 7.00
CA ILE A 81 -7.83 15.11 6.13
C ILE A 81 -7.97 15.53 4.66
N ILE A 82 -8.79 16.55 4.37
CA ILE A 82 -8.98 17.04 3.00
C ILE A 82 -7.67 17.59 2.44
N ALA A 83 -6.94 18.38 3.23
CA ALA A 83 -5.62 18.89 2.85
C ALA A 83 -4.63 17.75 2.58
N LEU A 84 -4.63 16.72 3.43
CA LEU A 84 -3.77 15.54 3.23
C LEU A 84 -4.13 14.83 1.92
N ILE A 85 -5.41 14.56 1.65
CA ILE A 85 -5.87 13.93 0.41
C ILE A 85 -5.42 14.74 -0.81
N TYR A 86 -5.53 16.07 -0.75
CA TYR A 86 -5.13 16.95 -1.85
C TYR A 86 -3.61 16.90 -2.10
N VAL A 87 -2.81 16.85 -1.04
CA VAL A 87 -1.34 16.78 -1.13
C VAL A 87 -0.87 15.39 -1.58
N THR A 88 -1.57 14.33 -1.19
CA THR A 88 -1.22 12.94 -1.54
C THR A 88 -1.89 12.46 -2.82
N LYS A 89 -2.52 13.36 -3.60
CA LYS A 89 -3.10 12.98 -4.89
C LYS A 89 -1.98 12.46 -5.80
N PRO A 90 -2.17 11.33 -6.51
CA PRO A 90 -1.21 10.92 -7.51
C PRO A 90 -1.18 11.99 -8.60
N ASP A 91 0.01 12.47 -8.96
CA ASP A 91 0.16 13.33 -10.12
C ASP A 91 -0.22 12.52 -11.37
N ALA A 92 -1.19 13.01 -12.14
CA ALA A 92 -1.53 12.42 -13.44
C ALA A 92 -0.33 12.44 -14.41
N THR A 93 0.68 13.26 -14.11
CA THR A 93 1.95 13.39 -14.83
C THR A 93 3.04 12.48 -14.32
N THR A 94 2.95 11.90 -13.12
CA THR A 94 3.69 10.67 -12.78
C THR A 94 2.95 9.48 -13.38
N SER A 95 2.75 9.54 -14.69
CA SER A 95 3.05 8.33 -15.44
C SER A 95 4.51 8.07 -15.07
N ASN A 96 4.75 7.09 -14.19
CA ASN A 96 5.99 6.32 -14.23
C ASN A 96 6.01 5.52 -15.56
N SER A 97 5.54 6.14 -16.66
CA SER A 97 5.99 5.85 -17.98
C SER A 97 7.47 6.19 -17.92
N PRO A 98 8.30 5.17 -17.99
CA PRO A 98 9.72 5.32 -17.92
C PRO A 98 10.18 6.29 -19.00
N ASP A 99 11.22 7.06 -18.69
CA ASP A 99 12.11 7.57 -19.73
C ASP A 99 12.30 6.44 -20.73
N THR A 100 11.99 6.73 -21.98
CA THR A 100 11.75 5.71 -23.00
C THR A 100 13.02 4.89 -23.16
N VAL A 101 13.11 3.76 -22.45
CA VAL A 101 14.11 2.74 -22.74
C VAL A 101 13.75 2.31 -24.15
N THR A 102 14.55 2.78 -25.11
CA THR A 102 14.31 2.55 -26.53
C THR A 102 14.70 1.11 -26.82
N PHE A 103 13.91 0.16 -26.32
CA PHE A 103 13.65 -1.03 -27.09
C PHE A 103 13.01 -0.51 -28.37
N GLY A 104 13.54 -0.89 -29.54
CA GLY A 104 13.04 -0.38 -30.82
C GLY A 104 11.51 -0.51 -30.94
N LYS A 105 10.92 -0.02 -32.03
CA LYS A 105 9.49 -0.21 -32.35
C LYS A 105 9.07 -1.70 -32.50
N GLU A 106 9.97 -2.60 -32.20
CA GLU A 106 9.82 -4.04 -32.24
C GLU A 106 9.00 -4.51 -31.03
N HIS A 107 8.16 -5.51 -31.29
CA HIS A 107 7.26 -6.13 -30.31
C HIS A 107 8.05 -6.68 -29.12
N ILE A 108 7.54 -6.51 -27.89
CA ILE A 108 8.17 -7.12 -26.72
C ILE A 108 7.98 -8.65 -26.78
N PRO A 109 9.05 -9.45 -26.90
CA PRO A 109 8.91 -10.89 -26.97
C PRO A 109 8.43 -11.45 -25.62
N TYR A 110 7.44 -12.33 -25.65
CA TYR A 110 6.88 -12.90 -24.42
C TYR A 110 7.93 -13.64 -23.58
N ALA A 111 8.97 -14.23 -24.19
CA ALA A 111 10.07 -14.86 -23.48
C ALA A 111 10.79 -13.92 -22.49
N LEU A 112 10.92 -12.63 -22.84
CA LEU A 112 11.51 -11.62 -21.96
C LEU A 112 10.59 -11.32 -20.77
N VAL A 113 9.29 -11.16 -21.03
CA VAL A 113 8.25 -10.97 -20.00
C VAL A 113 8.23 -12.15 -19.05
N ARG A 114 8.25 -13.38 -19.57
CA ARG A 114 8.29 -14.62 -18.80
C ARG A 114 9.49 -14.67 -17.87
N THR A 115 10.67 -14.30 -18.37
CA THR A 115 11.91 -14.23 -17.57
C THR A 115 11.76 -13.25 -16.39
N ILE A 116 11.20 -12.06 -16.63
CA ILE A 116 10.96 -11.07 -15.57
C ILE A 116 9.97 -11.63 -14.54
N LEU A 117 8.86 -12.23 -14.98
CA LEU A 117 7.87 -12.78 -14.06
C LEU A 117 8.43 -13.95 -13.23
N ASP A 118 9.26 -14.79 -13.82
CA ASP A 118 9.92 -15.90 -13.12
C ASP A 118 10.86 -15.40 -12.03
N GLN A 119 11.67 -14.39 -12.34
CA GLN A 119 12.63 -13.81 -11.40
C GLN A 119 11.98 -12.94 -10.32
N ARG A 120 10.91 -12.22 -10.67
CA ARG A 120 10.35 -11.18 -9.79
C ARG A 120 9.05 -11.57 -9.08
N CYS A 121 8.28 -12.52 -9.62
CA CYS A 121 6.90 -12.78 -9.18
C CYS A 121 6.64 -14.24 -8.78
N VAL A 122 7.15 -15.22 -9.53
CA VAL A 122 6.79 -16.65 -9.39
C VAL A 122 7.20 -17.25 -8.04
N SER A 123 8.22 -16.70 -7.37
CA SER A 123 8.62 -17.15 -6.04
C SER A 123 7.49 -17.07 -5.01
N CYS A 124 6.60 -16.07 -5.15
CA CYS A 124 5.42 -15.89 -4.29
C CYS A 124 4.11 -16.25 -5.00
N HIS A 125 4.00 -15.95 -6.30
CA HIS A 125 2.78 -16.11 -7.10
C HIS A 125 2.87 -17.33 -8.04
N SER A 126 2.91 -18.54 -7.49
CA SER A 126 2.91 -19.78 -8.26
C SER A 126 2.10 -20.88 -7.55
N SER A 127 1.83 -21.98 -8.26
CA SER A 127 1.17 -23.16 -7.66
C SER A 127 2.01 -23.80 -6.55
N ARG A 128 3.33 -23.60 -6.58
CA ARG A 128 4.29 -24.05 -5.56
C ARG A 128 5.25 -22.91 -5.19
N PRO A 129 4.81 -21.95 -4.36
CA PRO A 129 5.66 -20.84 -3.95
C PRO A 129 6.93 -21.34 -3.25
N THR A 130 8.05 -20.67 -3.54
CA THR A 130 9.37 -20.98 -2.99
C THR A 130 9.84 -19.95 -1.96
N ASP A 131 9.05 -18.90 -1.72
CA ASP A 131 9.36 -17.88 -0.72
C ASP A 131 9.21 -18.39 0.71
N ASP A 132 10.12 -17.97 1.60
CA ASP A 132 10.15 -18.39 3.00
C ASP A 132 8.90 -17.98 3.79
N VAL A 133 8.31 -16.83 3.43
CA VAL A 133 7.15 -16.22 4.10
C VAL A 133 5.87 -16.59 3.38
N PHE A 134 5.84 -16.44 2.05
CA PHE A 134 4.65 -16.69 1.23
C PHE A 134 4.62 -18.12 0.69
N ARG A 135 4.27 -19.08 1.55
CA ARG A 135 4.15 -20.51 1.17
C ARG A 135 2.88 -20.87 0.40
N ILE A 136 1.95 -19.93 0.29
CA ILE A 136 0.71 -20.04 -0.49
C ILE A 136 0.60 -18.77 -1.33
N ALA A 137 0.25 -18.94 -2.61
CA ALA A 137 0.06 -17.84 -3.54
C ALA A 137 -0.90 -16.78 -2.96
N PRO A 138 -0.42 -15.54 -2.71
CA PRO A 138 -1.27 -14.51 -2.15
C PRO A 138 -2.48 -14.25 -3.06
N LYS A 139 -3.68 -14.18 -2.45
CA LYS A 139 -4.97 -14.03 -3.14
C LYS A 139 -5.26 -15.10 -4.20
N GLY A 140 -4.56 -16.25 -4.17
CA GLY A 140 -4.70 -17.29 -5.19
C GLY A 140 -4.16 -16.92 -6.56
N ILE A 141 -3.38 -15.84 -6.68
CA ILE A 141 -2.78 -15.40 -7.94
C ILE A 141 -1.54 -16.24 -8.23
N MET A 142 -1.60 -17.01 -9.32
CA MET A 142 -0.51 -17.87 -9.77
C MET A 142 -0.12 -17.48 -11.20
N LEU A 143 1.16 -17.16 -11.38
CA LEU A 143 1.76 -16.61 -12.60
C LEU A 143 2.76 -17.59 -13.24
N ASP A 144 2.75 -18.86 -12.82
CA ASP A 144 3.55 -19.97 -13.34
C ASP A 144 2.96 -20.61 -14.62
N ASN A 145 1.79 -20.15 -15.06
CA ASN A 145 1.12 -20.60 -16.28
C ASN A 145 0.89 -19.40 -17.21
N ASN A 146 1.18 -19.58 -18.51
CA ASN A 146 1.16 -18.50 -19.49
C ASN A 146 -0.26 -17.98 -19.77
N GLU A 147 -1.26 -18.87 -19.80
CA GLU A 147 -2.66 -18.48 -20.00
C GLU A 147 -3.16 -17.62 -18.82
N ARG A 148 -2.76 -17.95 -17.59
CA ARG A 148 -3.06 -17.13 -16.39
C ARG A 148 -2.37 -15.79 -16.43
N VAL A 149 -1.12 -15.74 -16.90
CA VAL A 149 -0.36 -14.49 -17.07
C VAL A 149 -1.07 -13.57 -18.05
N HIS A 150 -1.54 -14.09 -19.18
CA HIS A 150 -2.35 -13.33 -20.12
C HIS A 150 -3.65 -12.82 -19.49
N ALA A 151 -4.41 -13.70 -18.83
CA ALA A 151 -5.67 -13.33 -18.18
C ALA A 151 -5.51 -12.28 -17.06
N LEU A 152 -4.35 -12.23 -16.42
CA LEU A 152 -4.03 -11.33 -15.31
C LEU A 152 -3.16 -10.14 -15.73
N ALA A 153 -2.91 -9.95 -17.03
CA ALA A 153 -2.00 -8.92 -17.55
C ALA A 153 -2.32 -7.50 -17.01
N THR A 154 -3.59 -7.12 -16.98
CA THR A 154 -4.03 -5.82 -16.43
C THR A 154 -3.67 -5.68 -14.95
N LEU A 155 -3.86 -6.75 -14.15
CA LEU A 155 -3.53 -6.74 -12.73
C LEU A 155 -2.01 -6.68 -12.50
N ILE A 156 -1.24 -7.37 -13.35
CA ILE A 156 0.22 -7.29 -13.34
C ILE A 156 0.62 -5.82 -13.55
N LYS A 157 0.12 -5.15 -14.60
CA LYS A 157 0.44 -3.74 -14.86
C LYS A 157 0.09 -2.82 -13.70
N ILE A 158 -1.11 -2.96 -13.12
CA ILE A 158 -1.55 -2.12 -12.00
C ILE A 158 -0.59 -2.25 -10.81
N HIS A 159 -0.19 -3.48 -10.46
CA HIS A 159 0.60 -3.73 -9.26
C HIS A 159 2.10 -3.55 -9.46
N SER A 160 2.65 -3.87 -10.64
CA SER A 160 4.09 -3.78 -10.89
C SER A 160 4.49 -2.47 -11.59
N VAL A 161 3.61 -1.81 -12.33
CA VAL A 161 3.96 -0.61 -13.10
C VAL A 161 3.28 0.63 -12.54
N THR A 162 1.95 0.61 -12.40
CA THR A 162 1.19 1.81 -12.01
C THR A 162 1.41 2.17 -10.54
N THR A 163 1.24 1.20 -9.63
CA THR A 163 1.32 1.44 -8.18
C THR A 163 2.68 1.10 -7.58
N ILE A 164 3.52 0.35 -8.32
CA ILE A 164 4.83 -0.13 -7.85
C ILE A 164 4.72 -0.89 -6.51
N ALA A 165 3.53 -1.42 -6.18
CA ALA A 165 3.25 -2.11 -4.94
C ALA A 165 3.86 -3.53 -4.91
N MET A 166 4.08 -4.11 -6.09
CA MET A 166 4.71 -5.41 -6.28
C MET A 166 6.02 -5.26 -7.05
N PRO A 167 7.06 -6.05 -6.72
CA PRO A 167 7.15 -7.00 -5.59
C PRO A 167 7.10 -6.29 -4.23
N LEU A 168 6.53 -6.93 -3.19
CA LEU A 168 6.38 -6.33 -1.86
C LEU A 168 7.72 -5.80 -1.33
N GLY A 169 7.79 -4.50 -1.03
CA GLY A 169 9.02 -3.83 -0.59
C GLY A 169 10.19 -3.96 -1.57
N ASN A 170 9.90 -4.20 -2.86
CA ASN A 170 10.86 -4.56 -3.89
C ASN A 170 11.81 -5.72 -3.50
N LYS A 171 11.32 -6.72 -2.74
CA LYS A 171 12.13 -7.84 -2.22
C LYS A 171 12.95 -8.58 -3.28
N THR A 172 12.43 -8.70 -4.52
CA THR A 172 13.12 -9.39 -5.62
C THR A 172 13.99 -8.46 -6.46
N GLY A 173 14.14 -7.18 -6.10
CA GLY A 173 15.01 -6.24 -6.79
C GLY A 173 14.56 -5.89 -8.20
N MET A 174 13.24 -5.79 -8.42
CA MET A 174 12.69 -5.43 -9.73
C MET A 174 13.09 -3.99 -10.10
N THR A 175 13.73 -3.86 -11.25
CA THR A 175 14.28 -2.62 -11.81
C THR A 175 13.20 -1.77 -12.49
N HIS A 176 13.53 -0.52 -12.81
CA HIS A 176 12.62 0.35 -13.53
C HIS A 176 12.43 -0.14 -14.97
N GLU A 177 13.52 -0.55 -15.62
CA GLU A 177 13.60 -1.14 -16.96
C GLU A 177 12.65 -2.32 -17.13
N GLU A 178 12.62 -3.23 -16.15
CA GLU A 178 11.70 -4.38 -16.16
C GLU A 178 10.23 -3.96 -16.07
N ARG A 179 9.91 -2.91 -15.31
CA ARG A 179 8.54 -2.38 -15.21
C ARG A 179 8.09 -1.77 -16.54
N VAL A 180 9.00 -1.11 -17.26
CA VAL A 180 8.77 -0.61 -18.62
C VAL A 180 8.32 -1.72 -19.55
N ILE A 181 9.09 -2.81 -19.55
CA ILE A 181 8.88 -3.96 -20.42
C ILE A 181 7.51 -4.57 -20.13
N LEU A 182 7.16 -4.77 -18.85
CA LEU A 182 5.83 -5.26 -18.48
C LEU A 182 4.72 -4.29 -18.89
N GLY A 183 4.90 -2.99 -18.69
CA GLY A 183 3.92 -1.96 -19.06
C GLY A 183 3.63 -1.98 -20.56
N ARG A 184 4.70 -1.94 -21.37
CA ARG A 184 4.62 -2.01 -22.84
C ARG A 184 3.97 -3.30 -23.32
N TRP A 185 4.38 -4.45 -22.78
CA TRP A 185 3.81 -5.74 -23.17
C TRP A 185 2.29 -5.77 -22.97
N VAL A 186 1.80 -5.23 -21.85
CA VAL A 186 0.36 -5.13 -21.59
C VAL A 186 -0.31 -4.16 -22.55
N ASP A 187 0.32 -3.02 -22.86
CA ASP A 187 -0.19 -2.03 -23.80
C ASP A 187 -0.23 -2.52 -25.25
N GLU A 188 0.66 -3.44 -25.61
CA GLU A 188 0.70 -4.14 -26.90
C GLU A 188 -0.33 -5.29 -27.00
N GLY A 189 -1.19 -5.47 -25.98
CA GLY A 189 -2.25 -6.50 -25.97
C GLY A 189 -1.87 -7.79 -25.25
N ALA A 190 -0.78 -7.78 -24.47
CA ALA A 190 -0.34 -8.89 -23.63
C ALA A 190 -0.16 -10.23 -24.38
N SER A 191 0.39 -10.18 -25.60
CA SER A 191 0.61 -11.37 -26.43
C SER A 191 1.49 -12.40 -25.71
N ILE A 192 1.05 -13.67 -25.71
CA ILE A 192 1.81 -14.82 -25.19
C ILE A 192 2.39 -15.71 -26.30
N LYS A 193 2.27 -15.25 -27.55
CA LYS A 193 2.81 -15.92 -28.74
C LYS A 193 4.26 -15.55 -29.00
#